data_AF-A0A7I4F1U7-F1
#
_entry.id   AF-A0A7I4F1U7-F1
#
_cell.length_a   1.000
_cell.length_b   1.000
_cell.length_c   1.000
_cell.angle_alpha   90.00
_cell.angle_beta   90.00
_cell.angle_gamma   90.00
#
_symmetry.space_group_name_H-M   'P 1'
#
loop_
_entity.id
_entity.type
_entity.pdbx_description
1 polymer ?
#
loop_
_entity_poly.entity_id
_entity_poly.type
_entity_poly.pdbx_seq_one_letter_code
_entity_poly.pdbx_strand_id
1 'polypeptide(L)'
;MFGRLFGKPKEEPSTLSTLDKLNETLEMLEKKEKVLQKKIAMEIEKAKEFTSLKNKRAAIQCLKRKKLYEVQVEQLGNFQLRIHDQMIMLEGAKATTETVDALRSGASAMKAIQKATYDACPFFLTCLCHTLFCVSLFREYIFEVGFKVSL
;
A
#
# COMPACT_ATOMS: atom_id res chain seq x y z
N MET A 1 33.48 -25.13 -8.48
CA MET A 1 32.02 -24.89 -8.45
C MET A 1 31.53 -25.17 -7.03
N PHE A 2 30.56 -24.41 -6.51
CA PHE A 2 30.05 -24.38 -5.11
C PHE A 2 30.72 -23.36 -4.18
N GLY A 3 30.13 -22.16 -4.11
CA GLY A 3 30.56 -21.10 -3.19
C GLY A 3 29.65 -19.87 -3.19
N ARG A 4 28.33 -20.02 -3.43
CA ARG A 4 27.42 -18.87 -3.54
C ARG A 4 26.00 -19.18 -3.02
N LEU A 5 25.90 -19.88 -1.89
CA LEU A 5 24.63 -20.39 -1.35
C LEU A 5 24.33 -19.96 0.10
N PHE A 6 25.04 -18.96 0.63
CA PHE A 6 24.70 -18.32 1.91
C PHE A 6 24.91 -16.81 1.79
N GLY A 7 24.06 -16.18 0.98
CA GLY A 7 23.82 -14.73 1.07
C GLY A 7 22.78 -14.48 2.15
N LYS A 8 23.10 -13.63 3.13
CA LYS A 8 22.12 -13.08 4.10
C LYS A 8 20.85 -12.67 3.34
N PRO A 9 19.63 -12.85 3.89
CA PRO A 9 18.46 -12.24 3.28
C PRO A 9 18.78 -10.76 3.10
N LYS A 10 18.83 -10.32 1.85
CA LYS A 10 18.95 -8.91 1.52
C LYS A 10 17.75 -8.28 2.22
N GLU A 11 18.00 -7.40 3.20
CA GLU A 11 16.92 -6.58 3.74
C GLU A 11 16.26 -5.92 2.54
N GLU A 12 15.08 -6.40 2.19
CA GLU A 12 14.23 -5.80 1.17
C GLU A 12 14.06 -4.34 1.62
N PRO A 13 14.44 -3.36 0.79
CA PRO A 13 14.28 -1.97 1.16
C PRO A 13 12.81 -1.77 1.53
N SER A 14 12.55 -1.34 2.77
CA SER A 14 11.19 -1.16 3.23
C SER A 14 10.49 -0.20 2.28
N THR A 15 9.22 -0.46 1.97
CA THR A 15 8.42 0.37 1.05
C THR A 15 8.46 1.84 1.49
N LEU A 16 8.42 2.09 2.80
CA LEU A 16 8.60 3.41 3.41
C LEU A 16 9.94 4.05 3.06
N SER A 17 11.06 3.34 3.28
CA SER A 17 12.39 3.88 2.95
C SER A 17 12.60 4.16 1.47
N THR A 18 11.85 3.47 0.59
CA THR A 18 11.89 3.71 -0.85
C THR A 18 11.07 4.95 -1.21
N LEU A 19 9.89 5.12 -0.62
CA LEU A 19 9.07 6.32 -0.76
C LEU A 19 9.82 7.58 -0.29
N ASP A 20 10.53 7.51 0.83
CA ASP A 20 11.34 8.62 1.35
C ASP A 20 12.42 9.05 0.34
N LYS A 21 13.16 8.08 -0.22
CA LYS A 21 14.18 8.35 -1.26
C LYS A 21 13.57 8.94 -2.54
N LEU A 22 12.39 8.49 -2.94
CA LEU A 22 11.68 9.04 -4.10
C LEU A 22 11.29 10.50 -3.85
N ASN A 23 10.79 10.82 -2.64
CA ASN A 23 10.47 12.19 -2.23
C ASN A 23 11.71 13.09 -2.20
N GLU A 24 12.83 12.64 -1.61
CA GLU A 24 14.09 13.39 -1.62
C GLU A 24 14.58 13.67 -3.05
N THR A 25 14.47 12.66 -3.93
CA THR A 25 14.85 12.79 -5.33
C THR A 25 13.96 13.80 -6.06
N LEU A 26 12.66 13.76 -5.80
CA LEU A 26 11.69 14.69 -6.37
C LEU A 26 12.00 16.13 -5.95
N GLU A 27 12.27 16.37 -4.65
CA GLU A 27 12.63 17.69 -4.14
C GLU A 27 13.90 18.24 -4.80
N MET A 28 14.90 17.37 -5.02
CA MET A 28 16.12 17.74 -5.75
C MET A 28 15.84 18.11 -7.21
N LEU A 29 14.97 17.38 -7.90
CA LEU A 29 14.60 17.66 -9.28
C LEU A 29 13.84 18.99 -9.39
N GLU A 30 12.89 19.26 -8.49
CA GLU A 30 12.19 20.55 -8.44
C GLU A 30 13.13 21.72 -8.18
N LYS A 31 14.09 21.58 -7.26
CA LYS A 31 15.11 22.61 -7.02
C LYS A 31 15.93 22.89 -8.28
N LYS A 32 16.35 21.83 -9.00
CA LYS A 32 17.08 21.96 -10.27
C LYS A 32 16.24 22.65 -11.34
N GLU A 33 14.97 22.27 -11.47
CA GLU A 33 14.03 22.87 -12.41
C GLU A 33 13.87 24.38 -12.15
N LYS A 34 13.64 24.78 -10.90
CA LYS A 34 13.53 26.20 -10.49
C LYS A 34 14.80 26.99 -10.85
N VAL A 35 15.98 26.40 -10.71
CA VAL A 35 17.25 27.04 -11.12
C VAL A 35 17.31 27.22 -12.63
N LEU A 36 16.91 26.21 -13.41
CA LEU A 36 16.87 26.31 -14.87
C LEU A 36 15.83 27.31 -15.37
N GLN A 37 14.65 27.38 -14.75
CA GLN A 37 13.64 28.39 -15.07
C GLN A 37 14.17 29.82 -14.82
N LYS A 38 14.90 30.04 -13.72
CA LYS A 38 15.58 31.32 -13.47
C LYS A 38 16.62 31.64 -14.55
N LYS A 39 17.39 30.64 -15.01
CA LYS A 39 18.36 30.82 -16.11
C LYS A 39 17.68 31.15 -17.43
N ILE A 40 16.53 30.54 -17.74
CA ILE A 40 15.71 30.87 -18.91
C ILE A 40 15.28 32.34 -18.86
N ALA A 41 14.74 32.79 -17.73
CA ALA A 41 14.34 34.19 -17.55
C ALA A 41 15.53 35.15 -17.75
N MET A 42 16.70 34.84 -17.18
CA MET A 42 17.90 35.66 -17.37
C MET A 42 18.36 35.71 -18.84
N GLU A 43 18.33 34.61 -19.58
CA GLU A 43 18.72 34.61 -21.00
C GLU A 43 17.70 35.35 -21.88
N ILE A 44 16.42 35.39 -21.49
CA ILE A 44 15.39 36.21 -22.15
C ILE A 44 15.69 37.70 -21.97
N GLU A 45 16.00 38.14 -20.75
CA GLU A 45 16.33 39.55 -20.50
C GLU A 45 17.60 39.97 -21.25
N LYS A 46 18.66 39.15 -21.21
CA LYS A 46 19.86 39.40 -22.03
C LYS A 46 19.57 39.46 -23.53
N ALA A 47 18.69 38.59 -24.04
CA ALA A 47 18.29 38.62 -25.44
C ALA A 47 17.57 39.93 -25.81
N LYS A 48 16.72 40.45 -24.92
CA LYS A 48 16.06 41.75 -25.09
C LYS A 48 17.10 42.89 -25.09
N GLU A 49 18.03 42.89 -24.14
CA GLU A 49 19.11 43.87 -24.07
C GLU A 49 19.94 43.91 -25.36
N PHE A 50 20.41 42.75 -25.83
CA PHE A 50 21.18 42.68 -27.09
C PHE A 50 20.37 43.09 -28.31
N THR A 51 19.06 42.87 -28.30
CA THR A 51 18.16 43.32 -29.36
C THR A 51 18.06 44.85 -29.36
N SER A 52 17.92 45.48 -28.20
CA SER A 52 17.93 46.95 -28.04
C SER A 52 19.25 47.58 -28.48
N LEU A 53 20.37 46.89 -28.23
CA LEU A 53 21.71 47.27 -28.69
C LEU A 53 21.96 46.97 -30.18
N LYS A 54 20.95 46.52 -30.92
CA LYS A 54 21.03 46.10 -32.34
C LYS A 54 22.05 44.98 -32.61
N ASN A 55 22.51 44.27 -31.59
CA ASN A 55 23.45 43.16 -31.71
C ASN A 55 22.70 41.83 -31.94
N LYS A 56 22.28 41.63 -33.19
CA LYS A 56 21.49 40.44 -33.61
C LYS A 56 22.21 39.12 -33.33
N ARG A 57 23.54 39.05 -33.49
CA ARG A 57 24.31 37.82 -33.30
C ARG A 57 24.31 37.37 -31.84
N ALA A 58 24.51 38.30 -30.92
CA ALA A 58 24.47 38.02 -29.48
C ALA A 58 23.05 37.63 -29.02
N ALA A 59 22.02 38.33 -29.50
CA ALA A 59 20.63 38.00 -29.19
C ALA A 59 20.25 36.56 -29.62
N ILE A 60 20.63 36.15 -30.83
CA ILE A 60 20.41 34.77 -31.31
C ILE A 60 21.13 33.75 -30.43
N GLN A 61 22.34 34.06 -29.93
CA GLN A 61 23.07 33.16 -29.05
C GLN A 61 22.36 32.96 -27.69
N CYS A 62 21.81 34.03 -27.12
CA CYS A 62 20.98 33.95 -25.91
C CYS A 62 19.72 33.10 -26.15
N LEU A 63 19.03 33.29 -27.29
CA LEU A 63 17.86 32.48 -27.64
C LEU A 63 18.19 30.99 -27.84
N LYS A 64 19.36 30.66 -28.39
CA LYS A 64 19.83 29.27 -28.46
C LYS A 64 20.05 28.67 -27.08
N ARG A 65 20.67 29.42 -26.16
CA ARG A 65 20.86 28.98 -24.75
C ARG A 65 19.54 28.79 -24.03
N LYS A 66 18.59 29.73 -24.20
CA LYS A 66 17.21 29.61 -23.71
C LYS A 66 16.60 28.28 -24.13
N LYS A 67 16.62 27.97 -25.44
CA LYS A 67 16.04 26.73 -25.98
C LYS A 67 16.68 25.47 -25.38
N LEU A 68 18.00 25.47 -25.15
CA LEU A 68 18.68 24.34 -24.51
C LEU A 68 18.20 24.13 -23.06
N TYR A 69 17.99 25.20 -22.30
CA TYR A 69 17.46 25.09 -20.94
C TYR A 69 15.99 24.67 -20.92
N GLU A 70 15.17 25.11 -21.89
CA GLU A 70 13.77 24.67 -22.03
C GLU A 70 13.67 23.16 -22.24
N VAL A 71 14.52 22.59 -23.11
CA VAL A 71 14.58 21.12 -23.31
C VAL A 71 15.00 20.40 -22.03
N GLN A 72 15.93 20.97 -21.25
CA GLN A 72 16.32 20.37 -19.96
C GLN A 72 15.18 20.40 -18.94
N VAL A 73 14.40 21.49 -18.89
CA VAL A 73 13.22 21.59 -18.02
C VAL A 73 12.17 20.55 -18.41
N GLU A 74 11.91 20.38 -19.70
CA GLU A 74 11.00 19.34 -20.20
C GLU A 74 11.46 17.93 -19.80
N GLN A 75 12.76 17.64 -19.92
CA GLN A 75 13.33 16.36 -19.48
C GLN A 75 13.17 16.15 -17.97
N LEU A 76 13.39 17.18 -17.15
CA LEU A 76 13.17 17.10 -15.71
C LEU A 76 11.70 16.84 -15.36
N GLY A 77 10.76 17.48 -16.07
CA GLY A 77 9.33 17.22 -15.92
C GLY A 77 8.96 15.76 -16.22
N ASN A 78 9.55 15.19 -17.28
CA ASN A 78 9.38 13.76 -17.57
C ASN A 78 9.91 12.86 -16.44
N PHE A 79 11.05 13.19 -15.83
CA PHE A 79 11.56 12.42 -14.69
C PHE A 79 10.69 12.54 -13.44
N GLN A 80 10.15 13.72 -13.14
CA GLN A 80 9.21 13.93 -12.04
C GLN A 80 7.95 13.08 -12.21
N LEU A 81 7.36 13.04 -13.42
CA LEU A 81 6.19 12.19 -13.71
C LEU A 81 6.48 10.70 -13.44
N ARG A 82 7.65 10.21 -13.88
CA ARG A 82 8.04 8.81 -13.67
C ARG A 82 8.23 8.46 -12.20
N ILE A 83 8.72 9.40 -11.39
CA ILE A 83 8.83 9.23 -9.93
C ILE A 83 7.45 9.20 -9.29
N HIS A 84 6.55 10.12 -9.66
CA HIS A 84 5.18 10.12 -9.16
C HIS A 84 4.43 8.82 -9.48
N ASP A 85 4.54 8.31 -10.71
CA ASP A 85 3.96 7.01 -11.09
C ASP A 85 4.48 5.88 -10.19
N GLN A 86 5.79 5.87 -9.88
CA GLN A 86 6.39 4.88 -9.00
C GLN A 86 5.90 5.01 -7.55
N MET A 87 5.71 6.23 -7.06
CA MET A 87 5.14 6.45 -5.73
C MET A 87 3.72 5.88 -5.63
N ILE A 88 2.87 6.18 -6.62
CA ILE A 88 1.49 5.66 -6.68
C ILE A 88 1.50 4.12 -6.70
N MET A 89 2.38 3.51 -7.51
CA MET A 89 2.51 2.05 -7.55
C MET A 89 2.93 1.46 -6.20
N LEU A 90 3.88 2.08 -5.50
CA LEU A 90 4.34 1.62 -4.18
C LEU A 90 3.26 1.80 -3.10
N GLU A 91 2.52 2.90 -3.14
CA GLU A 91 1.39 3.14 -2.23
C GLU A 91 0.28 2.10 -2.46
N GLY A 92 -0.05 1.79 -3.72
CA GLY A 92 -1.00 0.73 -4.05
C GLY A 92 -0.53 -0.66 -3.60
N ALA A 93 0.75 -0.97 -3.78
CA ALA A 93 1.35 -2.20 -3.29
C ALA A 93 1.27 -2.29 -1.76
N LYS A 94 1.53 -1.19 -1.04
CA LYS A 94 1.41 -1.10 0.42
C LYS A 94 -0.02 -1.37 0.90
N ALA A 95 -1.02 -0.73 0.30
CA ALA A 95 -2.42 -0.97 0.62
C ALA A 95 -2.84 -2.43 0.36
N THR A 96 -2.30 -3.04 -0.71
CA THR A 96 -2.53 -4.46 -1.03
C THR A 96 -1.92 -5.36 0.04
N THR A 97 -0.69 -5.10 0.49
CA THR A 97 -0.05 -5.86 1.57
C THR A 97 -0.84 -5.76 2.88
N GLU A 98 -1.29 -4.56 3.26
CA GLU A 98 -2.11 -4.35 4.46
C GLU A 98 -3.45 -5.10 4.37
N THR A 99 -4.07 -5.11 3.19
CA THR A 99 -5.30 -5.87 2.95
C THR A 99 -5.08 -7.38 3.08
N VAL A 100 -4.01 -7.90 2.49
CA VAL A 100 -3.66 -9.32 2.56
C VAL A 100 -3.34 -9.74 4.00
N ASP A 101 -2.66 -8.89 4.77
CA ASP A 101 -2.38 -9.14 6.19
C ASP A 101 -3.66 -9.17 7.04
N ALA A 102 -4.59 -8.23 6.80
CA ALA A 102 -5.91 -8.23 7.46
C ALA A 102 -6.72 -9.49 7.10
N LEU A 103 -6.73 -9.89 5.83
CA LEU A 103 -7.38 -11.13 5.38
C LEU A 103 -6.75 -12.37 6.01
N ARG A 104 -5.43 -12.42 6.16
CA ARG A 104 -4.73 -13.54 6.81
C ARG A 104 -5.08 -13.63 8.29
N SER A 105 -5.14 -12.50 8.98
CA SER A 105 -5.59 -12.42 10.37
C SER A 105 -7.04 -12.89 10.51
N GLY A 106 -7.94 -12.37 9.67
CA GLY A 106 -9.35 -12.78 9.62
C GLY A 106 -9.52 -14.27 9.35
N ALA A 107 -8.82 -14.84 8.38
CA ALA A 107 -8.84 -16.27 8.09
C ALA A 107 -8.35 -17.12 9.28
N SER A 108 -7.35 -16.64 10.02
CA SER A 108 -6.84 -17.32 11.22
C SER A 108 -7.87 -17.31 12.35
N ALA A 109 -8.55 -16.18 12.57
CA ALA A 109 -9.65 -16.07 13.53
C ALA A 109 -10.83 -16.97 13.15
N MET A 110 -11.20 -17.01 11.86
CA MET A 110 -12.27 -17.88 11.36
C MET A 110 -11.95 -19.37 11.57
N LYS A 111 -10.70 -19.79 11.34
CA LYS A 111 -10.25 -21.16 11.65
C LYS A 111 -10.35 -21.49 13.15
N ALA A 112 -10.00 -20.55 14.02
CA ALA A 112 -10.11 -20.73 15.46
C ALA A 112 -11.58 -20.88 15.91
N ILE A 113 -12.48 -20.06 15.35
CA ILE A 113 -13.93 -20.16 15.59
C ILE A 113 -14.44 -21.52 15.12
N GLN A 114 -14.14 -21.91 13.88
CA GLN A 114 -14.55 -23.20 13.32
C GLN A 114 -14.12 -24.36 14.22
N LYS A 115 -12.85 -24.38 14.63
CA LYS A 115 -12.33 -25.39 15.56
C LYS A 115 -13.14 -25.44 16.86
N ALA A 116 -13.36 -24.28 17.50
CA ALA A 116 -14.15 -24.21 18.73
C ALA A 116 -15.61 -24.71 18.55
N THR A 117 -16.25 -24.42 17.41
CA THR A 117 -17.60 -24.93 17.11
C THR A 117 -17.63 -26.44 16.88
N TYR A 118 -16.65 -27.01 16.16
CA TYR A 118 -16.58 -28.47 15.97
C TYR A 118 -16.26 -29.19 17.28
N ASP A 119 -15.42 -28.62 18.14
CA ASP A 119 -15.07 -29.16 19.45
C ASP A 119 -16.23 -29.06 20.47
N ALA A 120 -17.12 -28.06 20.34
CA ALA A 120 -18.32 -27.91 21.18
C ALA A 120 -19.52 -28.77 20.73
N CYS A 121 -19.54 -29.21 19.47
CA CYS A 121 -20.60 -30.04 18.90
C CYS A 121 -20.84 -31.38 19.65
N PRO A 122 -19.81 -32.16 20.05
CA PRO A 122 -20.03 -33.37 20.85
C PRO A 122 -20.61 -33.08 22.25
N PHE A 123 -20.38 -31.90 22.82
CA PHE A 123 -20.94 -31.51 24.13
C PHE A 123 -22.40 -31.06 24.02
N PHE A 124 -22.78 -30.35 22.95
CA PHE A 124 -24.18 -29.99 22.70
C PHE A 124 -25.03 -31.21 22.32
N LEU A 125 -24.49 -32.15 21.54
CA LEU A 125 -25.21 -33.38 21.18
C LEU A 125 -25.41 -34.31 22.38
N THR A 126 -24.43 -34.42 23.27
CA THR A 126 -24.58 -35.16 24.54
C THR A 126 -25.54 -34.47 25.51
N CYS A 127 -25.51 -33.13 25.60
CA CYS A 127 -26.44 -32.37 26.44
C CYS A 127 -27.90 -32.46 25.95
N LEU A 128 -28.14 -32.39 24.64
CA LEU A 128 -29.47 -32.60 24.04
C LEU A 128 -29.98 -34.03 24.27
N CYS A 129 -29.10 -35.03 24.18
CA CYS A 129 -29.46 -36.43 24.41
C CYS A 129 -29.81 -36.67 25.89
N HIS A 130 -29.09 -36.03 26.83
CA HIS A 130 -29.38 -36.13 28.27
C HIS A 130 -30.68 -35.41 28.66
N THR A 131 -30.99 -34.26 28.03
CA THR A 131 -32.28 -33.57 28.26
C THR A 131 -33.46 -34.36 27.69
N LEU A 132 -33.32 -34.96 26.50
CA LEU A 132 -34.36 -35.83 25.95
C LEU A 132 -34.55 -37.10 26.78
N PHE A 133 -33.47 -37.67 27.35
CA PHE A 133 -33.56 -38.81 28.26
C PHE A 133 -34.25 -38.45 29.58
N CYS A 134 -33.94 -37.30 30.17
CA CYS A 134 -34.64 -36.79 31.36
C CYS A 134 -36.12 -36.49 31.11
N VAL A 135 -36.48 -35.91 29.96
CA VAL A 135 -37.90 -35.67 29.61
C VAL A 135 -38.66 -36.98 29.39
N SER A 136 -38.00 -37.99 28.83
CA SER A 136 -38.58 -39.33 28.65
C SER A 136 -38.86 -40.00 29.99
N LEU A 137 -37.90 -39.96 30.92
CA LEU A 137 -38.05 -40.47 32.29
C LEU A 137 -39.10 -39.69 33.10
N PHE A 138 -39.19 -38.37 32.92
CA PHE A 138 -40.19 -37.55 33.60
C PHE A 138 -41.62 -37.83 33.11
N ARG A 139 -41.77 -38.21 31.82
CA ARG A 139 -43.06 -38.64 31.25
C ARG A 139 -43.49 -40.01 31.78
N GLU A 140 -42.57 -40.95 31.99
CA GLU A 140 -42.86 -42.21 32.69
C GLU A 140 -43.22 -41.97 34.16
N TYR A 141 -42.50 -41.07 34.86
CA TYR A 141 -42.78 -40.75 36.25
C TYR A 141 -44.15 -40.07 36.46
N ILE A 142 -44.55 -39.15 35.57
CA ILE A 142 -45.91 -38.55 35.62
C ILE A 142 -46.98 -39.59 35.27
N PHE A 143 -46.72 -40.56 34.40
CA PHE A 143 -47.67 -41.63 34.11
C PHE A 143 -47.87 -42.59 35.30
N GLU A 144 -46.81 -42.91 36.05
CA GLU A 144 -46.91 -43.69 37.29
C GLU A 144 -47.59 -42.93 38.44
N VAL A 145 -47.29 -41.64 38.61
CA VAL A 145 -47.86 -40.82 39.70
C VAL A 145 -49.31 -40.41 39.41
N GLY A 146 -49.66 -40.17 38.14
CA GLY A 146 -51.03 -39.85 37.71
C GLY A 146 -52.03 -40.99 37.95
N PHE A 147 -51.56 -42.24 37.96
CA PHE A 147 -52.41 -43.40 38.28
C PHE A 147 -52.67 -43.55 39.81
N LYS A 148 -51.87 -42.90 40.65
CA LYS A 148 -51.97 -43.01 42.12
C LYS A 148 -52.84 -41.94 42.79
N VAL A 149 -53.39 -40.99 42.02
CA VAL A 149 -54.29 -39.92 42.48
C VAL A 149 -55.76 -40.17 42.04
N SER A 150 -56.05 -41.32 41.41
CA SER A 150 -57.42 -41.73 41.05
C SER A 150 -57.84 -43.11 41.59
N LEU A 151 -57.19 -43.58 42.67
CA LEU A 151 -57.65 -44.72 43.47
C LEU A 151 -57.89 -44.30 44.93
#